data_AF-A0A8T3RJ04-F1
#
_entry.id   AF-A0A8T3RJ04-F1
#
_cell.length_a   1.000
_cell.length_b   1.000
_cell.length_c   1.000
_cell.angle_alpha   90.00
_cell.angle_beta   90.00
_cell.angle_gamma   90.00
#
_symmetry.space_group_name_H-M   'P 1'
#
loop_
_entity.id
_entity.type
_entity.pdbx_description
1 polymer ?
#
loop_
_entity_poly.entity_id
_entity_poly.type
_entity_poly.pdbx_seq_one_letter_code
_entity_poly.pdbx_strand_id
1 'polypeptide(L)'
;MFITIPCSECGNEIQPPAERCPHCGRPGYFWNVITAMEPAEREALERRYQTAKRDATSRGADGPLQDFENAIAGSKAVIARSEGEVLRLATSTRQLYSTYYQQIEAGVRLPDGDAWDMLRELADTVLFPNYKKEMRFGALSWDGVGLSNYGSCSIVLRDELISYRTSVFEENSALFMERHDIKISRDPNLPKGYRATWGDRAKLCVAKLSLRIDSTTNSDKYSKLLLLKGATSKDDEFVEVHIWGPMTVLTME
;
A
#
# COMPACT_ATOMS: atom_id res chain seq x y z
N MET A 1 -8.30 -16.88 11.99
CA MET A 1 -8.84 -17.96 11.13
C MET A 1 -8.61 -17.54 9.69
N PHE A 2 -7.93 -18.35 8.87
CA PHE A 2 -7.64 -17.98 7.49
C PHE A 2 -8.93 -18.02 6.66
N ILE A 3 -9.17 -16.98 5.87
CA ILE A 3 -10.31 -16.92 4.95
C ILE A 3 -10.03 -17.90 3.80
N THR A 4 -10.92 -18.86 3.58
CA THR A 4 -10.91 -19.71 2.39
C THR A 4 -11.83 -19.10 1.33
N ILE A 5 -11.48 -19.28 0.05
CA ILE A 5 -12.29 -18.77 -1.06
C ILE A 5 -12.56 -19.91 -2.04
N PRO A 6 -13.81 -20.19 -2.41
CA PRO A 6 -14.12 -21.22 -3.40
C PRO A 6 -13.61 -20.80 -4.78
N CYS A 7 -12.88 -21.68 -5.45
CA CYS A 7 -12.45 -21.49 -6.83
C CYS A 7 -13.67 -21.31 -7.74
N SER A 8 -13.69 -20.25 -8.56
CA SER A 8 -14.80 -19.97 -9.48
C SER A 8 -15.03 -21.07 -10.53
N GLU A 9 -14.04 -21.94 -10.74
CA GLU A 9 -14.04 -22.92 -11.82
C GLU A 9 -14.34 -24.34 -11.32
N CYS A 10 -13.73 -24.78 -10.22
CA CYS A 10 -13.92 -26.12 -9.69
C CYS A 10 -14.68 -26.17 -8.35
N GLY A 11 -15.05 -25.03 -7.78
CA GLY A 11 -15.79 -24.94 -6.50
C GLY A 11 -14.99 -25.28 -5.24
N ASN A 12 -13.88 -26.00 -5.36
CA ASN A 12 -13.02 -26.35 -4.22
C ASN A 12 -12.41 -25.12 -3.54
N GLU A 13 -12.22 -25.21 -2.23
CA GLU A 13 -11.63 -24.13 -1.44
C GLU A 13 -10.16 -23.90 -1.77
N ILE A 14 -9.79 -22.62 -1.87
CA ILE A 14 -8.42 -22.16 -2.03
C ILE A 14 -7.97 -21.54 -0.70
N GLN A 15 -6.87 -22.07 -0.16
CA GLN A 15 -6.24 -21.57 1.06
C GLN A 15 -5.31 -20.39 0.74
N PRO A 16 -5.20 -19.40 1.64
CA PRO A 16 -4.19 -18.37 1.50
C PRO A 16 -2.79 -18.93 1.74
N PRO A 17 -1.77 -18.48 0.99
CA PRO A 17 -1.82 -17.55 -0.13
C PRO A 17 -1.60 -18.24 -1.48
N ALA A 18 -2.49 -19.14 -1.86
CA ALA A 18 -2.31 -19.86 -3.12
C ALA A 18 -2.51 -18.90 -4.33
N GLU A 19 -1.46 -18.76 -5.14
CA GLU A 19 -1.48 -17.98 -6.39
C GLU A 19 -2.21 -18.69 -7.53
N ARG A 20 -2.48 -19.99 -7.35
CA ARG A 20 -3.26 -20.84 -8.26
C ARG A 20 -4.09 -21.80 -7.44
N CYS A 21 -5.24 -22.19 -7.96
CA CYS A 21 -6.02 -23.28 -7.39
C CYS A 21 -5.18 -24.57 -7.39
N PRO A 22 -4.92 -25.21 -6.23
CA PRO A 22 -4.13 -26.43 -6.18
C PRO A 22 -4.84 -27.63 -6.81
N HIS A 23 -6.15 -27.52 -7.07
CA HIS A 23 -6.98 -28.60 -7.62
C HIS A 23 -7.11 -28.55 -9.14
N CYS A 24 -7.25 -27.36 -9.73
CA CYS A 24 -7.48 -27.21 -11.18
C CYS A 24 -6.44 -26.31 -11.89
N GLY A 25 -5.49 -25.73 -11.16
CA GLY A 25 -4.39 -24.93 -11.72
C GLY A 25 -4.78 -23.52 -12.22
N ARG A 26 -6.07 -23.15 -12.14
CA ARG A 26 -6.56 -21.80 -12.49
C ARG A 26 -5.91 -20.72 -11.61
N PRO A 27 -5.78 -19.47 -12.10
CA PRO A 27 -5.26 -18.37 -11.29
C PRO A 27 -6.02 -18.25 -9.96
N GLY A 28 -5.26 -17.98 -8.89
CA GLY A 28 -5.77 -17.73 -7.56
C GLY A 28 -6.16 -16.26 -7.39
N TYR A 29 -6.01 -15.76 -6.17
CA TYR A 29 -6.46 -14.42 -5.80
C TYR A 29 -5.32 -13.55 -5.26
N PHE A 30 -5.57 -12.24 -5.23
CA PHE A 30 -4.68 -11.25 -4.60
C PHE A 30 -5.10 -11.07 -3.14
N TRP A 31 -4.41 -11.76 -2.24
CA TRP A 31 -4.84 -11.85 -0.83
C TRP A 31 -4.78 -10.51 -0.10
N ASN A 32 -3.87 -9.61 -0.47
CA ASN A 32 -3.84 -8.23 0.03
C ASN A 32 -5.15 -7.48 -0.27
N VAL A 33 -5.71 -7.67 -1.47
CA VAL A 33 -6.98 -7.06 -1.88
C VAL A 33 -8.14 -7.70 -1.13
N ILE A 34 -8.16 -9.03 -1.01
CA ILE A 34 -9.19 -9.75 -0.24
C ILE A 34 -9.23 -9.27 1.21
N THR A 35 -8.07 -9.18 1.88
CA THR A 35 -7.98 -8.70 3.25
C THR A 35 -8.49 -7.26 3.36
N ALA A 36 -8.20 -6.40 2.38
CA ALA A 36 -8.76 -5.04 2.35
C ALA A 36 -10.28 -4.99 2.04
N MET A 37 -10.85 -6.06 1.49
CA MET A 37 -12.28 -6.19 1.21
C MET A 37 -13.08 -6.80 2.37
N GLU A 38 -12.43 -7.25 3.45
CA GLU A 38 -13.11 -7.79 4.63
C GLU A 38 -14.21 -6.82 5.12
N PRO A 39 -15.43 -7.32 5.43
CA PRO A 39 -16.53 -6.45 5.87
C PRO A 39 -16.14 -5.55 7.05
N ALA A 40 -15.41 -6.10 8.04
CA ALA A 40 -14.96 -5.35 9.20
C ALA A 40 -13.98 -4.22 8.85
N GLU A 41 -13.09 -4.41 7.87
CA GLU A 41 -12.19 -3.37 7.37
C GLU A 41 -12.99 -2.26 6.68
N ARG A 42 -13.88 -2.63 5.76
CA ARG A 42 -14.68 -1.68 4.97
C ARG A 42 -15.61 -0.86 5.84
N GLU A 43 -16.31 -1.49 6.77
CA GLU A 43 -17.21 -0.81 7.70
C GLU A 43 -16.46 0.13 8.64
N ALA A 44 -15.29 -0.29 9.14
CA ALA A 44 -14.46 0.56 9.99
C ALA A 44 -13.93 1.78 9.22
N LEU A 45 -13.45 1.58 7.99
CA LEU A 45 -13.03 2.67 7.11
C LEU A 45 -14.20 3.62 6.82
N GLU A 46 -15.38 3.09 6.51
CA GLU A 46 -16.57 3.91 6.25
C GLU A 46 -16.94 4.78 7.46
N ARG A 47 -16.91 4.23 8.68
CA ARG A 47 -17.14 5.01 9.90
C ARG A 47 -16.12 6.14 10.08
N ARG A 48 -14.84 5.87 9.82
CA ARG A 48 -13.76 6.88 9.91
C ARG A 48 -13.96 7.98 8.86
N TYR A 49 -14.27 7.58 7.62
CA TYR A 49 -14.55 8.49 6.51
C TYR A 49 -15.75 9.40 6.79
N GLN A 50 -16.89 8.85 7.23
CA GLN A 50 -18.08 9.65 7.56
C GLN A 50 -17.84 10.58 8.77
N THR A 51 -16.99 10.16 9.70
CA THR A 51 -16.57 11.03 10.82
C THR A 51 -15.71 12.18 10.32
N ALA A 52 -14.75 11.91 9.44
CA ALA A 52 -13.91 12.91 8.80
C ALA A 52 -14.72 13.95 8.00
N LYS A 53 -15.74 13.52 7.22
CA LYS A 53 -16.62 14.45 6.49
C LYS A 53 -17.43 15.35 7.43
N ARG A 54 -18.04 14.78 8.47
CA ARG A 54 -18.84 15.54 9.45
C ARG A 54 -17.98 16.57 10.19
N ASP A 55 -16.76 16.18 10.59
CA ASP A 55 -15.80 17.09 11.21
C ASP A 55 -15.43 18.24 10.27
N ALA A 56 -15.08 17.95 9.01
CA ALA A 56 -14.74 18.99 8.04
C ALA A 56 -15.91 19.96 7.79
N THR A 57 -17.14 19.46 7.69
CA THR A 57 -18.34 20.33 7.62
C THR A 57 -18.45 21.23 8.85
N SER A 58 -18.24 20.70 10.06
CA SER A 58 -18.30 21.50 11.29
C SER A 58 -17.23 22.60 11.36
N ARG A 59 -16.10 22.42 10.66
CA ARG A 59 -15.01 23.39 10.56
C ARG A 59 -15.08 24.28 9.32
N GLY A 60 -16.10 24.14 8.47
CA GLY A 60 -16.22 24.87 7.20
C GLY A 60 -15.15 24.51 6.17
N ALA A 61 -14.67 23.26 6.19
CA ALA A 61 -13.64 22.72 5.29
C ALA A 61 -14.20 21.64 4.34
N ASP A 62 -15.53 21.56 4.17
CA ASP A 62 -16.19 20.55 3.35
C ASP A 62 -15.85 20.68 1.86
N GLY A 63 -15.82 21.91 1.32
CA GLY A 63 -15.40 22.16 -0.07
C GLY A 63 -13.97 21.68 -0.34
N PRO A 64 -12.95 22.20 0.38
CA PRO A 64 -11.57 21.75 0.24
C PRO A 64 -11.37 20.24 0.46
N LEU A 65 -12.09 19.63 1.41
CA LEU A 65 -12.01 18.19 1.63
C LEU A 65 -12.57 17.41 0.44
N GLN A 66 -13.69 17.85 -0.15
CA GLN A 66 -14.27 17.21 -1.32
C GLN A 66 -13.38 17.37 -2.55
N ASP A 67 -12.76 18.54 -2.73
CA ASP A 67 -11.80 18.79 -3.81
C ASP A 67 -10.55 17.93 -3.65
N PHE A 68 -10.05 17.77 -2.42
CA PHE A 68 -8.96 16.86 -2.11
C PHE A 68 -9.35 15.41 -2.43
N GLU A 69 -10.52 14.95 -1.98
CA GLU A 69 -11.01 13.59 -2.28
C GLU A 69 -11.05 13.31 -3.78
N ASN A 70 -11.59 14.25 -4.56
CA ASN A 70 -11.69 14.14 -6.02
C ASN A 70 -10.31 14.09 -6.69
N ALA A 71 -9.37 14.93 -6.23
CA ALA A 71 -8.02 14.96 -6.78
C ALA A 71 -7.25 13.67 -6.48
N ILE A 72 -7.35 13.15 -5.26
CA ILE A 72 -6.63 11.95 -4.82
C ILE A 72 -7.22 10.68 -5.44
N ALA A 73 -8.46 10.70 -5.94
CA ALA A 73 -8.98 9.62 -6.78
C ALA A 73 -8.15 9.40 -8.07
N GLY A 74 -7.38 10.41 -8.51
CA GLY A 74 -6.41 10.33 -9.62
C GLY A 74 -4.97 10.05 -9.20
N SER A 75 -4.70 9.82 -7.90
CA SER A 75 -3.35 9.52 -7.41
C SER A 75 -2.80 8.20 -7.96
N LYS A 76 -1.47 8.14 -8.06
CA LYS A 76 -0.66 7.08 -8.65
C LYS A 76 0.14 6.33 -7.60
N ALA A 77 0.46 5.08 -7.90
CA ALA A 77 1.44 4.32 -7.12
C ALA A 77 2.84 4.65 -7.62
N VAL A 78 3.73 5.05 -6.71
CA VAL A 78 5.10 5.43 -7.02
C VAL A 78 6.08 4.61 -6.20
N ILE A 79 7.13 4.12 -6.86
CA ILE A 79 8.24 3.44 -6.22
C ILE A 79 9.49 4.30 -6.38
N ALA A 80 10.08 4.71 -5.26
CA ALA A 80 11.36 5.40 -5.29
C ALA A 80 12.52 4.39 -5.33
N ARG A 81 13.47 4.54 -6.26
CA ARG A 81 14.64 3.65 -6.42
C ARG A 81 15.89 4.40 -6.84
N SER A 82 17.04 3.75 -6.70
CA SER A 82 18.31 4.28 -7.21
C SER A 82 18.32 4.33 -8.74
N GLU A 83 19.11 5.24 -9.31
CA GLU A 83 19.33 5.36 -10.75
C GLU A 83 19.75 4.04 -11.39
N GLY A 84 20.62 3.27 -10.71
CA GLY A 84 21.09 1.97 -11.19
C GLY A 84 19.98 0.94 -11.35
N GLU A 85 19.01 0.92 -10.43
CA GLU A 85 17.87 0.01 -10.52
C GLU A 85 16.89 0.43 -11.62
N VAL A 86 16.66 1.75 -11.77
CA VAL A 86 15.86 2.28 -12.88
C VAL A 86 16.50 1.93 -14.22
N LEU A 87 17.82 2.12 -14.35
CA LEU A 87 18.55 1.76 -15.57
C LEU A 87 18.45 0.26 -15.86
N ARG A 88 18.65 -0.60 -14.85
CA ARG A 88 18.52 -2.05 -15.01
C ARG A 88 17.15 -2.43 -15.56
N LEU A 89 16.07 -1.88 -15.00
CA LEU A 89 14.71 -2.15 -15.45
C LEU A 89 14.43 -1.60 -16.85
N ALA A 90 14.88 -0.37 -17.13
CA ALA A 90 14.65 0.30 -18.40
C ALA A 90 15.33 -0.40 -19.59
N THR A 91 16.43 -1.10 -19.36
CA THR A 91 17.19 -1.76 -20.44
C THR A 91 16.52 -3.01 -21.02
N SER A 92 15.53 -3.61 -20.35
CA SER A 92 14.87 -4.81 -20.87
C SER A 92 13.51 -5.11 -20.23
N THR A 93 12.53 -5.44 -21.07
CA THR A 93 11.22 -5.96 -20.66
C THR A 93 11.26 -7.34 -20.01
N ARG A 94 12.43 -8.00 -19.99
CA ARG A 94 12.65 -9.29 -19.33
C ARG A 94 13.26 -9.15 -17.93
N GLN A 95 13.55 -7.92 -17.50
CA GLN A 95 14.04 -7.64 -16.15
C GLN A 95 12.85 -7.53 -15.19
N LEU A 96 12.82 -8.43 -14.21
CA LEU A 96 11.84 -8.35 -13.13
C LEU A 96 12.30 -7.34 -12.09
N TYR A 97 11.34 -6.61 -11.56
CA TYR A 97 11.51 -5.87 -10.32
C TYR A 97 11.33 -6.82 -9.14
N SER A 98 12.43 -7.11 -8.46
CA SER A 98 12.50 -8.04 -7.33
C SER A 98 12.04 -7.37 -6.04
N THR A 99 11.42 -8.15 -5.16
CA THR A 99 11.12 -7.70 -3.79
C THR A 99 12.37 -7.72 -2.93
N TYR A 100 12.36 -6.99 -1.80
CA TYR A 100 13.44 -7.07 -0.81
C TYR A 100 13.74 -8.52 -0.43
N TYR A 101 12.71 -9.30 -0.12
CA TYR A 101 12.82 -10.72 0.22
C TYR A 101 13.52 -11.54 -0.86
N GLN A 102 13.14 -11.35 -2.13
CA GLN A 102 13.76 -12.05 -3.26
C GLN A 102 15.24 -11.67 -3.43
N GLN A 103 15.61 -10.40 -3.18
CA GLN A 103 17.00 -9.95 -3.28
C GLN A 103 17.89 -10.55 -2.18
N ILE A 104 17.37 -10.62 -0.95
CA ILE A 104 18.06 -11.24 0.19
C ILE A 104 18.22 -12.75 -0.05
N GLU A 105 17.16 -13.45 -0.45
CA GLU A 105 17.19 -14.89 -0.72
C GLU A 105 18.13 -15.27 -1.86
N ALA A 106 18.21 -14.44 -2.90
CA ALA A 106 19.13 -14.65 -4.02
C ALA A 106 20.59 -14.27 -3.68
N GLY A 107 20.86 -13.72 -2.49
CA GLY A 107 22.21 -13.28 -2.08
C GLY A 107 22.73 -12.08 -2.87
N VAL A 108 21.85 -11.35 -3.57
CA VAL A 108 22.22 -10.15 -4.34
C VAL A 108 22.09 -8.86 -3.52
N ARG A 109 21.50 -8.96 -2.33
CA ARG A 109 21.44 -7.90 -1.31
C ARG A 109 21.77 -8.50 0.05
N LEU A 110 22.47 -7.73 0.87
CA LEU A 110 22.63 -8.03 2.30
C LEU A 110 21.53 -7.29 3.08
N PRO A 111 21.00 -7.87 4.17
CA PRO A 111 20.20 -7.11 5.12
C PRO A 111 21.01 -5.91 5.60
N ASP A 112 20.36 -4.77 5.76
CA ASP A 112 20.99 -3.57 6.31
C ASP A 112 21.32 -3.78 7.80
N GLY A 113 20.67 -4.77 8.44
CA GLY A 113 21.10 -5.38 9.70
C GLY A 113 20.77 -4.56 10.95
N ASP A 114 19.90 -3.56 10.79
CA ASP A 114 19.46 -2.68 11.86
C ASP A 114 18.13 -3.14 12.49
N ALA A 115 17.72 -2.44 13.55
CA ALA A 115 16.42 -2.69 14.20
C ALA A 115 15.23 -2.42 13.25
N TRP A 116 15.43 -1.68 12.16
CA TRP A 116 14.40 -1.33 11.20
C TRP A 116 14.06 -2.51 10.30
N ASP A 117 15.06 -3.23 9.78
CA ASP A 117 14.86 -4.47 9.03
C ASP A 117 14.08 -5.51 9.83
N MET A 118 14.41 -5.66 11.12
CA MET A 118 13.69 -6.56 12.02
C MET A 118 12.23 -6.13 12.21
N LEU A 119 11.99 -4.84 12.50
CA LEU A 119 10.64 -4.33 12.68
C LEU A 119 9.80 -4.51 11.42
N ARG A 120 10.38 -4.25 10.24
CA ARG A 120 9.69 -4.41 8.96
C ARG A 120 9.35 -5.87 8.68
N GLU A 121 10.30 -6.78 8.92
CA GLU A 121 10.09 -8.22 8.76
C GLU A 121 8.92 -8.73 9.62
N LEU A 122 8.83 -8.26 10.87
CA LEU A 122 7.75 -8.60 11.78
C LEU A 122 6.42 -7.98 11.34
N ALA A 123 6.42 -6.71 10.97
CA ALA A 123 5.23 -6.00 10.48
C ALA A 123 4.64 -6.68 9.24
N ASP A 124 5.48 -6.97 8.25
CA ASP A 124 5.05 -7.60 7.00
C ASP A 124 4.59 -9.04 7.23
N THR A 125 5.16 -9.76 8.21
CA THR A 125 4.68 -11.10 8.59
C THR A 125 3.28 -11.06 9.18
N VAL A 126 2.98 -10.03 9.98
CA VAL A 126 1.66 -9.83 10.60
C VAL A 126 0.64 -9.35 9.56
N LEU A 127 0.99 -8.38 8.71
CA LEU A 127 0.07 -7.81 7.73
C LEU A 127 -0.17 -8.70 6.52
N PHE A 128 0.83 -9.49 6.12
CA PHE A 128 0.82 -10.33 4.91
C PHE A 128 1.21 -11.78 5.23
N PRO A 129 0.45 -12.46 6.10
CA PRO A 129 0.82 -13.77 6.61
C PRO A 129 0.93 -14.77 5.46
N ASN A 130 2.12 -15.35 5.31
CA ASN A 130 2.53 -16.31 4.28
C ASN A 130 2.74 -15.75 2.86
N TYR A 131 2.52 -14.45 2.61
CA TYR A 131 2.63 -13.86 1.27
C TYR A 131 3.37 -12.53 1.16
N LYS A 132 4.02 -12.07 2.23
CA LYS A 132 4.87 -10.87 2.18
C LYS A 132 5.87 -10.83 1.03
N LYS A 133 6.36 -12.00 0.58
CA LYS A 133 7.33 -12.12 -0.53
C LYS A 133 6.75 -11.68 -1.88
N GLU A 134 5.43 -11.71 -2.03
CA GLU A 134 4.73 -11.26 -3.23
C GLU A 134 4.51 -9.74 -3.25
N MET A 135 4.69 -9.07 -2.12
CA MET A 135 4.41 -7.64 -1.96
C MET A 135 5.55 -6.78 -2.47
N ARG A 136 5.19 -5.83 -3.33
CA ARG A 136 6.01 -4.68 -3.71
C ARG A 136 5.43 -3.45 -3.06
N PHE A 137 6.29 -2.70 -2.39
CA PHE A 137 5.91 -1.51 -1.65
C PHE A 137 6.18 -0.25 -2.47
N GLY A 138 5.22 0.65 -2.44
CA GLY A 138 5.32 2.00 -2.99
C GLY A 138 4.64 3.01 -2.08
N ALA A 139 4.58 4.26 -2.52
CA ALA A 139 3.83 5.33 -1.89
C ALA A 139 2.75 5.83 -2.85
N LEU A 140 1.62 6.27 -2.28
CA LEU A 140 0.61 6.98 -3.04
C LEU A 140 1.07 8.41 -3.27
N SER A 141 1.10 8.84 -4.52
CA SER A 141 1.55 10.17 -4.92
C SER A 141 0.57 10.80 -5.90
N TRP A 142 0.39 12.11 -5.80
CA TRP A 142 -0.49 12.84 -6.72
C TRP A 142 0.27 13.40 -7.92
N ASP A 143 1.53 13.82 -7.73
CA ASP A 143 2.37 14.43 -8.78
C ASP A 143 3.42 13.46 -9.36
N GLY A 144 3.36 12.18 -8.98
CA GLY A 144 4.30 11.17 -9.44
C GLY A 144 5.66 11.20 -8.73
N VAL A 145 5.87 12.12 -7.80
CA VAL A 145 7.11 12.20 -7.02
C VAL A 145 7.04 11.24 -5.84
N GLY A 146 8.09 10.44 -5.66
CA GLY A 146 8.25 9.50 -4.55
C GLY A 146 9.11 10.05 -3.41
N LEU A 147 9.24 9.26 -2.34
CA LEU A 147 10.06 9.59 -1.17
C LEU A 147 11.54 9.36 -1.45
N SER A 148 12.33 10.42 -1.46
CA SER A 148 13.76 10.31 -1.82
C SER A 148 14.60 9.51 -0.84
N ASN A 149 14.12 9.31 0.40
CA ASN A 149 14.78 8.47 1.40
C ASN A 149 14.83 6.99 0.96
N TYR A 150 14.04 6.61 -0.03
CA TYR A 150 13.98 5.26 -0.62
C TYR A 150 14.67 5.17 -1.99
N GLY A 151 15.12 6.29 -2.57
CA GLY A 151 15.82 6.35 -3.86
C GLY A 151 15.71 7.71 -4.55
N SER A 152 16.69 8.04 -5.40
CA SER A 152 16.75 9.33 -6.11
C SER A 152 15.78 9.45 -7.29
N CYS A 153 15.30 8.33 -7.83
CA CYS A 153 14.35 8.30 -8.94
C CYS A 153 12.95 7.88 -8.49
N SER A 154 11.93 8.41 -9.14
CA SER A 154 10.53 8.02 -8.95
C SER A 154 10.07 7.21 -10.16
N ILE A 155 9.57 6.00 -9.92
CA ILE A 155 8.95 5.15 -10.94
C ILE A 155 7.43 5.21 -10.71
N VAL A 156 6.70 5.78 -11.66
CA VAL A 156 5.23 5.81 -11.64
C VAL A 156 4.70 4.51 -12.25
N LEU A 157 3.70 3.89 -11.61
CA LEU A 157 3.09 2.66 -12.09
C LEU A 157 1.79 2.92 -12.85
N ARG A 158 1.57 2.12 -13.90
CA ARG A 158 0.36 2.16 -14.73
C ARG A 158 -0.84 1.54 -14.02
N ASP A 159 -1.84 2.35 -13.69
CA ASP A 159 -3.02 1.95 -12.91
C ASP A 159 -3.77 0.77 -13.53
N GLU A 160 -3.87 0.71 -14.86
CA GLU A 160 -4.56 -0.35 -15.59
C GLU A 160 -3.89 -1.72 -15.43
N LEU A 161 -2.62 -1.76 -15.03
CA LEU A 161 -1.86 -3.00 -14.83
C LEU A 161 -1.78 -3.42 -13.35
N ILE A 162 -2.05 -2.51 -12.41
CA ILE A 162 -1.86 -2.79 -10.98
C ILE A 162 -3.12 -2.68 -10.13
N SER A 163 -4.13 -1.90 -10.53
CA SER A 163 -5.28 -1.54 -9.68
C SER A 163 -6.01 -2.75 -9.07
N TYR A 164 -6.23 -3.80 -9.86
CA TYR A 164 -6.96 -5.00 -9.46
C TYR A 164 -6.20 -5.90 -8.47
N ARG A 165 -4.89 -5.68 -8.30
CA ARG A 165 -4.00 -6.48 -7.43
C ARG A 165 -3.32 -5.63 -6.35
N THR A 166 -3.85 -4.43 -6.12
CA THR A 166 -3.27 -3.44 -5.22
C THR A 166 -4.22 -3.07 -4.08
N SER A 167 -3.66 -3.02 -2.88
CA SER A 167 -4.27 -2.42 -1.70
C SER A 167 -3.44 -1.23 -1.25
N VAL A 168 -4.04 -0.32 -0.50
CA VAL A 168 -3.35 0.78 0.17
C VAL A 168 -3.50 0.65 1.68
N PHE A 169 -2.54 1.19 2.40
CA PHE A 169 -2.47 1.18 3.85
C PHE A 169 -2.10 2.55 4.37
N GLU A 170 -2.67 2.93 5.50
CA GLU A 170 -2.67 4.32 5.97
C GLU A 170 -1.27 4.92 6.09
N GLU A 171 -0.27 4.11 6.43
CA GLU A 171 1.11 4.54 6.63
C GLU A 171 2.12 3.40 6.44
N ASN A 172 3.40 3.65 6.74
CA ASN A 172 4.43 2.61 6.74
C ASN A 172 4.05 1.48 7.71
N SER A 173 4.02 0.22 7.25
CA SER A 173 3.64 -0.93 8.07
C SER A 173 4.42 -1.08 9.37
N ALA A 174 5.73 -0.79 9.35
CA ALA A 174 6.60 -0.89 10.51
C ALA A 174 6.21 0.13 11.60
N LEU A 175 6.00 1.38 11.18
CA LEU A 175 5.61 2.47 12.08
C LEU A 175 4.18 2.30 12.60
N PHE A 176 3.28 1.75 11.79
CA PHE A 176 1.92 1.43 12.22
C PHE A 176 1.92 0.42 13.37
N MET A 177 2.71 -0.65 13.25
CA MET A 177 2.83 -1.67 14.29
C MET A 177 3.34 -1.09 15.61
N GLU A 178 4.36 -0.23 15.54
CA GLU A 178 4.93 0.46 16.71
C GLU A 178 3.92 1.43 17.33
N ARG A 179 3.29 2.30 16.53
CA ARG A 179 2.34 3.31 17.00
C ARG A 179 1.12 2.70 17.69
N HIS A 180 0.64 1.56 17.19
CA HIS A 180 -0.54 0.88 17.72
C HIS A 180 -0.22 -0.18 18.79
N ASP A 181 1.05 -0.31 19.23
CA ASP A 181 1.51 -1.35 20.17
C ASP A 181 1.03 -2.76 19.78
N ILE A 182 1.13 -3.09 18.48
CA ILE A 182 0.64 -4.36 17.97
C ILE A 182 1.63 -5.46 18.31
N LYS A 183 1.20 -6.36 19.21
CA LYS A 183 1.99 -7.51 19.63
C LYS A 183 1.83 -8.66 18.65
N ILE A 184 2.96 -9.29 18.34
CA ILE A 184 2.99 -10.53 17.57
C ILE A 184 2.37 -11.63 18.41
N SER A 185 1.28 -12.21 17.91
CA SER A 185 0.58 -13.31 18.55
C SER A 185 -0.12 -14.17 17.49
N ARG A 186 -0.80 -15.24 17.93
CA ARG A 186 -1.59 -16.09 17.03
C ARG A 186 -2.78 -15.36 16.41
N ASP A 187 -3.23 -14.28 17.05
CA ASP A 187 -4.35 -13.46 16.60
C ASP A 187 -4.01 -11.98 16.90
N PRO A 188 -3.12 -11.37 16.09
CA PRO A 188 -2.69 -10.00 16.32
C PRO A 188 -3.89 -9.07 16.20
N ASN A 189 -4.12 -8.25 17.23
CA ASN A 189 -5.21 -7.28 17.24
C ASN A 189 -4.88 -6.11 16.31
N LEU A 190 -5.13 -6.30 15.01
CA LEU A 190 -4.96 -5.28 13.99
C LEU A 190 -6.20 -4.36 13.96
N PRO A 191 -6.03 -3.05 14.21
CA PRO A 191 -7.12 -2.09 14.07
C PRO A 191 -7.70 -2.13 12.65
N LYS A 192 -9.02 -2.23 12.56
CA LYS A 192 -9.75 -2.25 11.29
C LYS A 192 -9.96 -0.83 10.74
N GLY A 193 -10.03 -0.73 9.42
CA GLY A 193 -10.30 0.50 8.69
C GLY A 193 -9.06 1.29 8.28
N TYR A 194 -7.86 0.72 8.42
CA TYR A 194 -6.57 1.35 8.07
C TYR A 194 -5.99 0.84 6.74
N ARG A 195 -6.73 -0.03 6.06
CA ARG A 195 -6.41 -0.52 4.72
C ARG A 195 -7.61 -0.34 3.80
N ALA A 196 -7.36 -0.23 2.50
CA ALA A 196 -8.40 -0.11 1.50
C ALA A 196 -7.98 -0.78 0.19
N THR A 197 -8.96 -1.11 -0.65
CA THR A 197 -8.69 -1.49 -2.04
C THR A 197 -8.18 -0.27 -2.82
N TRP A 198 -7.57 -0.48 -3.99
CA TRP A 198 -7.16 0.63 -4.87
C TRP A 198 -8.31 1.60 -5.18
N GLY A 199 -9.53 1.08 -5.39
CA GLY A 199 -10.72 1.90 -5.68
C GLY A 199 -11.15 2.79 -4.51
N ASP A 200 -10.89 2.38 -3.27
CA ASP A 200 -11.24 3.10 -2.05
C ASP A 200 -10.09 3.96 -1.48
N ARG A 201 -8.98 4.14 -2.22
CA ARG A 201 -7.80 4.84 -1.70
C ARG A 201 -8.04 6.31 -1.32
N ALA A 202 -8.89 7.02 -2.06
CA ALA A 202 -9.27 8.39 -1.72
C ALA A 202 -10.03 8.45 -0.38
N LYS A 203 -10.89 7.46 -0.12
CA LYS A 203 -11.62 7.32 1.15
C LYS A 203 -10.66 7.14 2.33
N LEU A 204 -9.63 6.29 2.17
CA LEU A 204 -8.57 6.12 3.16
C LEU A 204 -7.81 7.43 3.41
N CYS A 205 -7.47 8.17 2.34
CA CYS A 205 -6.79 9.46 2.46
C CYS A 205 -7.63 10.50 3.19
N VAL A 206 -8.93 10.58 2.91
CA VAL A 206 -9.86 11.46 3.64
C VAL A 206 -9.92 11.08 5.11
N ALA A 207 -10.04 9.79 5.44
CA ALA A 207 -10.06 9.32 6.82
C ALA A 207 -8.76 9.64 7.58
N LYS A 208 -7.61 9.63 6.90
CA LYS A 208 -6.29 9.94 7.46
C LYS A 208 -6.06 11.45 7.63
N LEU A 209 -6.38 12.24 6.60
CA LEU A 209 -5.83 13.59 6.42
C LEU A 209 -6.85 14.73 6.63
N SER A 210 -8.12 14.44 6.88
CA SER A 210 -9.16 15.48 7.01
C SER A 210 -8.85 16.58 8.02
N LEU A 211 -8.20 16.24 9.15
CA LEU A 211 -7.82 17.20 10.18
C LEU A 211 -6.72 18.18 9.73
N ARG A 212 -5.98 17.85 8.66
CA ARG A 212 -4.96 18.72 8.06
C ARG A 212 -5.51 19.57 6.92
N ILE A 213 -6.78 19.41 6.60
CA ILE A 213 -7.48 20.15 5.54
C ILE A 213 -8.38 21.18 6.21
N ASP A 214 -8.20 22.43 5.83
CA ASP A 214 -8.96 23.59 6.30
C ASP A 214 -9.51 24.42 5.13
N SER A 215 -10.23 25.50 5.44
CA SER A 215 -10.83 26.41 4.45
C SER A 215 -9.82 27.11 3.52
N THR A 216 -8.52 27.07 3.84
CA THR A 216 -7.43 27.66 3.05
C THR A 216 -6.63 26.62 2.25
N THR A 217 -7.02 25.36 2.36
CA THR A 217 -6.35 24.26 1.67
C THR A 217 -6.79 24.23 0.21
N ASN A 218 -5.83 24.13 -0.72
CA ASN A 218 -6.07 24.14 -2.15
C ASN A 218 -5.19 23.09 -2.86
N SER A 219 -5.41 22.91 -4.16
CA SER A 219 -4.77 21.85 -4.96
C SER A 219 -3.25 21.84 -4.89
N ASP A 220 -2.61 23.01 -4.80
CA ASP A 220 -1.15 23.14 -4.75
C ASP A 220 -0.53 22.52 -3.49
N LYS A 221 -1.35 22.27 -2.46
CA LYS A 221 -0.91 21.62 -1.21
C LYS A 221 -1.11 20.11 -1.21
N TYR A 222 -1.87 19.54 -2.16
CA TYR A 222 -2.32 18.14 -2.09
C TYR A 222 -1.18 17.14 -2.13
N SER A 223 -0.17 17.33 -3.00
CA SER A 223 1.02 16.45 -3.02
C SER A 223 1.69 16.36 -1.66
N LYS A 224 1.93 17.51 -1.02
CA LYS A 224 2.65 17.61 0.25
C LYS A 224 1.82 17.09 1.43
N LEU A 225 0.49 17.14 1.33
CA LEU A 225 -0.41 16.54 2.30
C LEU A 225 -0.43 15.01 2.19
N LEU A 226 -0.41 14.49 0.97
CA LEU A 226 -0.46 13.05 0.71
C LEU A 226 0.88 12.35 1.02
N LEU A 227 1.98 13.02 0.67
CA LEU A 227 3.33 12.50 0.76
C LEU A 227 4.25 13.59 1.34
N LEU A 228 4.50 13.48 2.65
CA LEU A 228 5.40 14.34 3.39
C LEU A 228 6.76 13.67 3.53
N LYS A 229 7.79 14.31 2.97
CA LYS A 229 9.17 13.87 3.10
C LYS A 229 9.77 14.39 4.41
N GLY A 230 10.21 13.47 5.25
CA GLY A 230 10.95 13.74 6.47
C GLY A 230 12.47 13.68 6.27
N ALA A 231 13.21 13.89 7.37
CA ALA A 231 14.67 13.83 7.36
C ALA A 231 15.19 12.39 7.20
N THR A 232 14.43 11.42 7.70
CA THR A 232 14.70 9.98 7.57
C THR A 232 13.46 9.23 7.08
N SER A 233 13.63 7.96 6.71
CA SER A 233 12.51 7.07 6.33
C SER A 233 11.47 6.88 7.44
N LYS A 234 11.84 7.12 8.71
CA LYS A 234 10.94 7.09 9.88
C LYS A 234 10.10 8.36 10.00
N ASP A 235 10.60 9.47 9.47
CA ASP A 235 9.94 10.78 9.52
C ASP A 235 9.05 11.02 8.29
N ASP A 236 9.09 10.11 7.30
CA ASP A 236 8.24 10.17 6.13
C ASP A 236 6.79 9.82 6.49
N GLU A 237 5.84 10.62 6.01
CA GLU A 237 4.42 10.33 6.16
C GLU A 237 3.76 10.21 4.79
N PHE A 238 3.20 9.03 4.52
CA PHE A 238 2.62 8.70 3.23
C PHE A 238 1.55 7.63 3.38
N VAL A 239 0.74 7.40 2.36
CA VAL A 239 -0.10 6.19 2.26
C VAL A 239 0.71 5.14 1.54
N GLU A 240 0.95 4.00 2.20
CA GLU A 240 1.74 2.91 1.64
C GLU A 240 0.90 2.11 0.63
N VAL A 241 1.51 1.74 -0.49
CA VAL A 241 0.89 0.97 -1.56
C VAL A 241 1.46 -0.44 -1.57
N HIS A 242 0.59 -1.45 -1.63
CA HIS A 242 0.93 -2.87 -1.63
C HIS A 242 0.50 -3.50 -2.95
N ILE A 243 1.46 -3.77 -3.84
CA ILE A 243 1.20 -4.38 -5.15
C ILE A 243 1.58 -5.86 -5.11
N TRP A 244 0.63 -6.75 -5.44
CA TRP A 244 0.88 -8.18 -5.54
C TRP A 244 1.58 -8.56 -6.86
N GLY A 245 2.60 -9.41 -6.75
CA GLY A 245 3.13 -10.17 -7.88
C GLY A 245 4.05 -9.37 -8.81
N PRO A 246 4.56 -10.03 -9.87
CA PRO A 246 5.71 -9.54 -10.63
C PRO A 246 5.42 -8.25 -11.40
N MET A 247 6.50 -7.50 -11.65
CA MET A 247 6.50 -6.28 -12.47
C MET A 247 7.74 -6.24 -13.35
N THR A 248 7.59 -5.62 -14.53
CA THR A 248 8.68 -5.25 -15.43
C THR A 248 8.52 -3.78 -15.79
N VAL A 249 9.40 -3.25 -16.64
CA VAL A 249 9.26 -1.89 -17.20
C VAL A 249 7.89 -1.66 -17.88
N LEU A 250 7.21 -2.71 -18.36
CA LEU A 250 5.88 -2.57 -18.98
C LEU A 250 4.80 -2.14 -17.98
N THR A 251 5.04 -2.32 -16.68
CA THR A 251 4.16 -1.87 -15.59
C THR A 251 4.41 -0.39 -15.21
N MET A 252 5.43 0.23 -15.79
CA MET A 252 5.94 1.56 -15.42
C MET A 252 5.61 2.59 -16.52
N GLU A 253 5.42 3.86 -16.14
CA GLU A 253 5.23 5.02 -17.04
C GLU A 253 6.56 5.68 -17.41
#